data_AF-A0A920QDK5-F1
#
_entry.id   AF-A0A920QDK5-F1
#
_cell.length_a   1.000
_cell.length_b   1.000
_cell.length_c   1.000
_cell.angle_alpha   90.00
_cell.angle_beta   90.00
_cell.angle_gamma   90.00
#
_symmetry.space_group_name_H-M   'P 1'
#
loop_
_entity.id
_entity.type
_entity.pdbx_description
1 polymer ?
#
loop_
_entity_poly.entity_id
_entity_poly.type
_entity_poly.pdbx_seq_one_letter_code
_entity_poly.pdbx_strand_id
1 'polypeptide(L)'
;MKLYSPILLTALLVTPVFSIAEAQETTLEAPGPNSPDEPLARQMSVAKAVDFIDRASLHWQRSRECVTCHTNGAYLMARGQLQADTAPHISVRKFFEQYVDGWAKKKPESQGIVVTAAALAMDDATSGKLTDTTRAAFDEAWKIQRDDGSWDWLKCGWGPFESDDHYGVTLAAIAASKAPGNYAQTGQAAAGLAKLRSYLKNNPAEIPHQKAMMLWLEGVLPKWVNHDDRQRWQEELLGLQLPDGGWATAGLGDWKRNDGSAQTLDKADGYGTGFVVFALRKSGLASSHSAIRRGINWLKTHQRESGRWFTRSPYKDGRHYISHAGTVFALLALAECGELK
;
A
#
# COMPACT_ATOMS: atom_id res chain seq x y z
N MET A 1 69.15 -15.38 33.47
CA MET A 1 68.01 -16.09 32.84
C MET A 1 66.71 -15.43 33.31
N LYS A 2 66.13 -14.53 32.49
CA LYS A 2 64.79 -13.98 32.73
C LYS A 2 63.84 -14.68 31.74
N LEU A 3 62.92 -15.47 32.27
CA LEU A 3 61.89 -16.20 31.52
C LEU A 3 60.80 -15.22 31.07
N TYR A 4 60.52 -15.18 29.77
CA TYR A 4 59.36 -14.50 29.20
C TYR A 4 58.11 -15.38 29.39
N SER A 5 57.00 -14.79 29.86
CA SER A 5 55.68 -15.43 29.86
C SER A 5 55.07 -15.37 28.45
N PRO A 6 54.37 -16.42 27.98
CA PRO A 6 53.66 -16.39 26.71
C PRO A 6 52.34 -15.63 26.86
N ILE A 7 52.11 -14.65 25.98
CA ILE A 7 50.82 -13.97 25.82
C ILE A 7 49.90 -14.91 25.06
N LEU A 8 48.84 -15.39 25.72
CA LEU A 8 47.75 -16.13 25.08
C LEU A 8 46.94 -15.15 24.22
N LEU A 9 46.97 -15.32 22.90
CA LEU A 9 46.09 -14.61 21.97
C LEU A 9 44.73 -15.32 21.97
N THR A 10 43.76 -14.82 22.73
CA THR A 10 42.36 -15.27 22.65
C THR A 10 41.72 -14.70 21.39
N ALA A 11 41.53 -15.56 20.39
CA ALA A 11 40.68 -15.23 19.24
C ALA A 11 39.22 -15.13 19.72
N LEU A 12 38.69 -13.90 19.78
CA LEU A 12 37.26 -13.64 19.95
C LEU A 12 36.54 -14.09 18.68
N LEU A 13 35.99 -15.30 18.71
CA LEU A 13 34.95 -15.74 17.80
C LEU A 13 33.72 -14.85 18.04
N VAL A 14 33.52 -13.87 17.16
CA VAL A 14 32.27 -13.09 17.10
C VAL A 14 31.19 -14.04 16.60
N THR A 15 30.42 -14.61 17.52
CA THR A 15 29.17 -15.28 17.18
C THR A 15 28.17 -14.22 16.72
N PRO A 16 27.53 -14.35 15.55
CA PRO A 16 26.47 -13.42 15.17
C PRO A 16 25.34 -13.54 16.19
N VAL A 17 25.04 -12.44 16.87
CA VAL A 17 23.88 -12.33 17.76
C VAL A 17 22.66 -12.21 16.85
N PHE A 18 22.06 -13.34 16.51
CA PHE A 18 20.76 -13.37 15.85
C PHE A 18 19.71 -12.82 16.83
N SER A 19 19.08 -11.71 16.48
CA SER A 19 18.01 -11.14 17.30
C SER A 19 16.79 -12.07 17.28
N ILE A 20 16.03 -12.13 18.37
CA ILE A 20 14.79 -12.91 18.48
C ILE A 20 13.81 -12.53 17.35
N ALA A 21 13.79 -11.26 16.93
CA ALA A 21 12.98 -10.79 15.79
C ALA A 21 13.42 -11.45 14.47
N GLU A 22 14.73 -11.59 14.25
CA GLU A 22 15.33 -12.22 13.07
C GLU A 22 15.09 -13.74 13.06
N ALA A 23 15.11 -14.37 14.24
CA ALA A 23 14.73 -15.76 14.42
C ALA A 23 13.22 -16.00 14.19
N GLN A 24 12.35 -15.04 14.49
CA GLN A 24 10.91 -15.16 14.27
C GLN A 24 10.52 -14.91 12.79
N GLU A 25 11.26 -14.06 12.07
CA GLU A 25 11.13 -13.86 10.61
C GLU A 25 11.35 -15.14 9.79
N THR A 26 12.25 -16.01 10.25
CA THR A 26 12.68 -17.22 9.51
C THR A 26 11.71 -18.40 9.61
N THR A 27 10.68 -18.30 10.44
CA THR A 27 9.70 -19.40 10.65
C THR A 27 8.42 -19.23 9.82
N LEU A 28 8.15 -18.04 9.28
CA LEU A 28 6.93 -17.77 8.52
C LEU A 28 7.03 -18.23 7.07
N GLU A 29 6.28 -19.29 6.75
CA GLU A 29 6.18 -19.88 5.41
C GLU A 29 5.60 -18.90 4.39
N ALA A 30 6.06 -19.02 3.14
CA ALA A 30 5.51 -18.24 2.04
C ALA A 30 4.01 -18.54 1.87
N PRO A 31 3.16 -17.54 1.58
CA PRO A 31 1.76 -17.81 1.30
C PRO A 31 1.63 -18.68 0.05
N GLY A 32 0.67 -19.61 0.08
CA GLY A 32 0.27 -20.38 -1.09
C GLY A 32 -0.20 -19.47 -2.23
N PRO A 33 -0.30 -19.99 -3.47
CA PRO A 33 -0.60 -19.19 -4.66
C PRO A 33 -1.92 -18.42 -4.53
N ASN A 34 -1.96 -17.21 -5.07
CA ASN A 34 -3.18 -16.42 -5.19
C ASN A 34 -4.07 -17.05 -6.28
N SER A 35 -5.11 -17.79 -5.88
CA SER A 35 -5.95 -18.55 -6.80
C SER A 35 -7.42 -18.16 -6.71
N PRO A 36 -8.14 -18.03 -7.84
CA PRO A 36 -9.60 -17.89 -7.83
C PRO A 36 -10.32 -19.16 -7.35
N ASP A 37 -9.65 -20.32 -7.41
CA ASP A 37 -10.21 -21.63 -7.09
C ASP A 37 -10.00 -22.04 -5.62
N GLU A 38 -9.25 -21.24 -4.86
CA GLU A 38 -9.12 -21.46 -3.42
C GLU A 38 -10.51 -21.36 -2.76
N PRO A 39 -10.94 -22.31 -1.91
CA PRO A 39 -12.25 -22.24 -1.28
C PRO A 39 -12.46 -20.93 -0.49
N LEU A 40 -13.72 -20.48 -0.45
CA LEU A 40 -14.12 -19.39 0.44
C LEU A 40 -14.10 -19.88 1.89
N ALA A 41 -13.66 -19.02 2.80
CA ALA A 41 -13.74 -19.28 4.23
C ALA A 41 -15.20 -19.37 4.67
N ARG A 42 -15.52 -20.32 5.55
CA ARG A 42 -16.88 -20.43 6.13
C ARG A 42 -17.28 -19.18 6.94
N GLN A 43 -16.31 -18.52 7.55
CA GLN A 43 -16.45 -17.27 8.29
C GLN A 43 -15.21 -16.42 8.07
N MET A 44 -15.40 -15.11 7.96
CA MET A 44 -14.29 -14.15 7.85
C MET A 44 -13.42 -14.19 9.11
N SER A 45 -12.10 -14.15 8.93
CA SER A 45 -11.12 -14.04 10.00
C SER A 45 -10.15 -12.90 9.71
N VAL A 46 -10.22 -11.84 10.52
CA VAL A 46 -9.27 -10.73 10.48
C VAL A 46 -7.85 -11.21 10.79
N ALA A 47 -7.69 -12.10 11.78
CA ALA A 47 -6.39 -12.67 12.14
C ALA A 47 -5.72 -13.39 10.96
N LYS A 48 -6.46 -14.19 10.19
CA LYS A 48 -5.92 -14.84 8.98
C LYS A 48 -5.55 -13.84 7.88
N ALA A 49 -6.33 -12.77 7.72
CA ALA A 49 -6.00 -11.72 6.75
C ALA A 49 -4.71 -10.98 7.12
N VAL A 50 -4.52 -10.66 8.41
CA VAL A 50 -3.30 -10.03 8.92
C VAL A 50 -2.10 -10.96 8.77
N ASP A 51 -2.24 -12.23 9.16
CA ASP A 51 -1.21 -13.25 8.97
C ASP A 51 -0.81 -13.39 7.48
N PHE A 52 -1.79 -13.38 6.57
CA PHE A 52 -1.51 -13.41 5.14
C PHE A 52 -0.66 -12.23 4.66
N ILE A 53 -1.02 -10.99 5.03
CA ILE A 53 -0.26 -9.80 4.58
C ILE A 53 1.12 -9.72 5.25
N ASP A 54 1.26 -10.21 6.48
CA ASP A 54 2.54 -10.36 7.19
C ASP A 54 3.45 -11.32 6.42
N ARG A 55 2.98 -12.55 6.15
CA ARG A 55 3.74 -13.57 5.42
C ARG A 55 4.07 -13.15 3.98
N ALA A 56 3.12 -12.51 3.29
CA ALA A 56 3.34 -12.03 1.93
C ALA A 56 4.46 -10.99 1.87
N SER A 57 4.49 -10.05 2.82
CA SER A 57 5.48 -8.96 2.85
C SER A 57 6.87 -9.46 3.26
N LEU A 58 6.93 -10.29 4.29
CA LEU A 58 8.18 -10.93 4.73
C LEU A 58 8.78 -11.84 3.65
N HIS A 59 7.95 -12.62 2.95
CA HIS A 59 8.44 -13.42 1.83
C HIS A 59 8.92 -12.53 0.67
N TRP A 60 8.23 -11.43 0.39
CA TRP A 60 8.60 -10.51 -0.69
C TRP A 60 9.97 -9.89 -0.46
N GLN A 61 10.22 -9.32 0.73
CA GLN A 61 11.51 -8.67 1.02
C GLN A 61 12.68 -9.67 0.93
N ARG A 62 12.49 -10.93 1.38
CA ARG A 62 13.51 -11.98 1.29
C ARG A 62 13.80 -12.44 -0.13
N SER A 63 12.76 -12.58 -0.96
CA SER A 63 12.89 -13.18 -2.30
C SER A 63 13.19 -12.16 -3.41
N ARG A 64 12.84 -10.89 -3.20
CA ARG A 64 12.95 -9.83 -4.21
C ARG A 64 13.90 -8.69 -3.81
N GLU A 65 14.17 -8.53 -2.52
CA GLU A 65 15.04 -7.47 -1.99
C GLU A 65 14.66 -6.05 -2.47
N CYS A 66 13.37 -5.82 -2.72
CA CYS A 66 12.82 -4.56 -3.23
C CYS A 66 11.49 -4.15 -2.55
N VAL A 67 11.11 -2.89 -2.74
CA VAL A 67 9.81 -2.33 -2.35
C VAL A 67 8.88 -2.28 -3.57
N THR A 68 7.61 -2.64 -3.39
CA THR A 68 6.57 -2.53 -4.43
C THR A 68 5.28 -1.94 -3.90
N CYS A 69 4.52 -1.24 -4.76
CA CYS A 69 3.22 -0.68 -4.41
C CYS A 69 2.24 -1.73 -3.90
N HIS A 70 2.19 -2.88 -4.57
CA HIS A 70 1.10 -3.84 -4.41
C HIS A 70 1.36 -4.92 -3.36
N THR A 71 2.56 -5.00 -2.78
CA THR A 71 2.90 -6.00 -1.74
C THR A 71 3.33 -5.30 -0.45
N ASN A 72 4.64 -5.17 -0.21
CA ASN A 72 5.19 -4.66 1.05
C ASN A 72 4.99 -3.15 1.23
N GLY A 73 4.84 -2.38 0.14
CA GLY A 73 4.44 -0.97 0.20
C GLY A 73 3.04 -0.79 0.75
N ALA A 74 2.03 -1.42 0.13
CA ALA A 74 0.66 -1.40 0.63
C ALA A 74 0.58 -1.91 2.08
N TYR A 75 1.29 -3.00 2.38
CA TYR A 75 1.40 -3.51 3.74
C TYR A 75 1.83 -2.45 4.74
N LEU A 76 2.98 -1.81 4.52
CA LEU A 76 3.55 -0.88 5.50
C LEU A 76 2.69 0.38 5.65
N MET A 77 1.97 0.82 4.61
CA MET A 77 1.01 1.92 4.69
C MET A 77 -0.14 1.68 5.69
N ALA A 78 -0.48 0.41 5.96
CA ALA A 78 -1.69 0.05 6.70
C ALA A 78 -1.43 -0.82 7.92
N ARG A 79 -0.26 -1.45 8.06
CA ARG A 79 -0.09 -2.48 9.08
C ARG A 79 -0.09 -1.94 10.52
N GLY A 80 0.49 -0.77 10.74
CA GLY A 80 0.62 -0.17 12.08
C GLY A 80 -0.70 0.17 12.78
N GLN A 81 -1.81 0.25 12.03
CA GLN A 81 -3.16 0.49 12.59
C GLN A 81 -3.94 -0.81 12.90
N LEU A 82 -3.38 -1.99 12.59
CA LEU A 82 -4.03 -3.29 12.82
C LEU A 82 -3.51 -3.95 14.09
N GLN A 83 -4.43 -4.46 14.92
CA GLN A 83 -4.08 -5.16 16.16
C GLN A 83 -3.66 -6.60 15.86
N ALA A 84 -2.36 -6.88 16.01
CA ALA A 84 -1.76 -8.21 15.87
C ALA A 84 -0.33 -8.20 16.44
N ASP A 85 0.38 -9.33 16.36
CA ASP A 85 1.80 -9.40 16.67
C ASP A 85 2.57 -8.33 15.89
N THR A 86 3.46 -7.61 16.56
CA THR A 86 4.22 -6.49 15.97
C THR A 86 5.52 -6.96 15.34
N ALA A 87 5.99 -8.18 15.61
CA ALA A 87 7.27 -8.67 15.10
C ALA A 87 7.36 -8.65 13.55
N PRO A 88 6.36 -9.11 12.77
CA PRO A 88 6.39 -8.99 11.30
C PRO A 88 6.45 -7.53 10.82
N HIS A 89 5.71 -6.64 11.49
CA HIS A 89 5.66 -5.23 11.13
C HIS A 89 7.00 -4.54 11.38
N ILE A 90 7.61 -4.76 12.54
CA ILE A 90 8.94 -4.25 12.89
C ILE A 90 9.99 -4.72 11.88
N SER A 91 9.93 -5.99 11.48
CA SER A 91 10.82 -6.55 10.45
C SER A 91 10.71 -5.82 9.11
N VAL A 92 9.48 -5.71 8.58
CA VAL A 92 9.26 -5.06 7.28
C VAL A 92 9.64 -3.59 7.36
N ARG A 93 9.34 -2.92 8.48
CA ARG A 93 9.77 -1.55 8.71
C ARG A 93 11.30 -1.40 8.64
N LYS A 94 12.03 -2.26 9.35
CA LYS A 94 13.51 -2.29 9.33
C LYS A 94 14.05 -2.54 7.92
N PHE A 95 13.40 -3.40 7.13
CA PHE A 95 13.78 -3.61 5.73
C PHE A 95 13.64 -2.32 4.90
N PHE A 96 12.57 -1.55 5.07
CA PHE A 96 12.41 -0.26 4.38
C PHE A 96 13.49 0.74 4.78
N GLU A 97 13.85 0.79 6.05
CA GLU A 97 14.92 1.66 6.55
C GLU A 97 16.27 1.30 5.92
N GLN A 98 16.63 0.02 5.92
CA GLN A 98 17.83 -0.50 5.25
C GLN A 98 17.79 -0.30 3.73
N TYR A 99 16.61 -0.37 3.12
CA TYR A 99 16.44 -0.13 1.69
C TYR A 99 16.79 1.31 1.33
N VAL A 100 16.34 2.29 2.13
CA VAL A 100 16.68 3.71 1.99
C VAL A 100 18.18 3.94 2.16
N ASP A 101 18.81 3.35 3.19
CA ASP A 101 20.27 3.44 3.40
C ASP A 101 21.07 2.94 2.19
N GLY A 102 20.53 1.94 1.48
CA GLY A 102 21.13 1.35 0.29
C GLY A 102 20.99 2.15 -1.01
N TRP A 103 20.21 3.24 -1.04
CA TRP A 103 19.87 3.95 -2.28
C TRP A 103 21.07 4.56 -3.00
N ALA A 104 22.09 5.01 -2.27
CA ALA A 104 23.32 5.53 -2.86
C ALA A 104 23.98 4.52 -3.81
N LYS A 105 23.82 3.22 -3.54
CA LYS A 105 24.33 2.12 -4.38
C LYS A 105 23.28 1.58 -5.34
N LYS A 106 22.05 1.30 -4.85
CA LYS A 106 21.00 0.62 -5.62
C LYS A 106 20.35 1.51 -6.68
N LYS A 107 20.31 2.83 -6.49
CA LYS A 107 19.69 3.81 -7.39
C LYS A 107 18.31 3.36 -7.89
N PRO A 108 17.33 3.18 -6.98
CA PRO A 108 15.97 2.80 -7.38
C PRO A 108 15.36 3.82 -8.35
N GLU A 109 14.40 3.35 -9.15
CA GLU A 109 13.59 4.20 -10.02
C GLU A 109 12.67 5.13 -9.18
N SER A 110 12.16 6.19 -9.81
CA SER A 110 11.34 7.22 -9.14
C SER A 110 10.16 6.63 -8.39
N GLN A 111 9.48 5.65 -8.98
CA GLN A 111 8.35 4.95 -8.36
C GLN A 111 8.76 4.26 -7.05
N GLY A 112 9.90 3.57 -7.03
CA GLY A 112 10.42 2.91 -5.82
C GLY A 112 10.72 3.91 -4.70
N ILE A 113 11.28 5.07 -5.03
CA ILE A 113 11.57 6.15 -4.07
C ILE A 113 10.28 6.71 -3.46
N VAL A 114 9.33 7.12 -4.30
CA VAL A 114 8.07 7.74 -3.87
C VAL A 114 7.24 6.77 -3.03
N VAL A 115 7.14 5.50 -3.44
CA VAL A 115 6.36 4.47 -2.73
C VAL A 115 6.98 4.15 -1.37
N THR A 116 8.31 4.07 -1.30
CA THR A 116 9.02 3.84 -0.04
C THR A 116 8.80 4.99 0.93
N ALA A 117 8.98 6.23 0.47
CA ALA A 117 8.74 7.43 1.28
C ALA A 117 7.28 7.49 1.76
N ALA A 118 6.33 7.20 0.87
CA ALA A 118 4.91 7.22 1.21
C ALA A 118 4.53 6.17 2.26
N ALA A 119 5.03 4.94 2.11
CA ALA A 119 4.76 3.85 3.03
C ALA A 119 5.34 4.12 4.44
N LEU A 120 6.59 4.58 4.51
CA LEU A 120 7.23 4.99 5.78
C LEU A 120 6.47 6.12 6.47
N ALA A 121 5.99 7.11 5.71
CA ALA A 121 5.26 8.25 6.26
C ALA A 121 3.87 7.88 6.80
N MET A 122 3.15 7.01 6.11
CA MET A 122 1.86 6.51 6.60
C MET A 122 2.02 5.62 7.82
N ASP A 123 3.11 4.86 7.89
CA ASP A 123 3.46 4.07 9.07
C ASP A 123 3.86 4.97 10.25
N ASP A 124 4.69 5.99 10.03
CA ASP A 124 5.04 7.00 11.03
C ASP A 124 3.80 7.69 11.61
N ALA A 125 2.78 7.94 10.79
CA ALA A 125 1.51 8.52 11.23
C ALA A 125 0.80 7.68 12.30
N THR A 126 1.01 6.36 12.33
CA THR A 126 0.42 5.48 13.36
C THR A 126 1.07 5.65 14.73
N SER A 127 2.36 6.01 14.77
CA SER A 127 3.11 6.29 16.00
C SER A 127 3.10 7.77 16.39
N GLY A 128 2.68 8.65 15.46
CA GLY A 128 2.72 10.09 15.63
C GLY A 128 4.12 10.70 15.57
N LYS A 129 5.14 9.93 15.15
CA LYS A 129 6.54 10.38 15.10
C LYS A 129 7.13 10.19 13.71
N LEU A 130 7.58 11.29 13.10
CA LEU A 130 8.32 11.26 11.84
C LEU A 130 9.79 10.90 12.08
N THR A 131 10.26 9.84 11.43
CA THR A 131 11.65 9.37 11.52
C THR A 131 12.60 10.10 10.56
N ASP A 132 13.90 10.03 10.84
CA ASP A 132 14.93 10.61 9.96
C ASP A 132 15.03 9.87 8.63
N THR A 133 14.86 8.55 8.64
CA THR A 133 14.77 7.75 7.41
C THR A 133 13.60 8.21 6.53
N THR A 134 12.42 8.43 7.10
CA THR A 134 11.27 8.94 6.34
C THR A 134 11.55 10.33 5.74
N ARG A 135 12.21 11.22 6.50
CA ARG A 135 12.65 12.53 5.99
C ARG A 135 13.59 12.36 4.80
N ALA A 136 14.66 11.57 4.96
CA ALA A 136 15.63 11.31 3.91
C ALA A 136 14.99 10.68 2.65
N ALA A 137 14.02 9.77 2.85
CA ALA A 137 13.29 9.16 1.75
C ALA A 137 12.51 10.18 0.92
N PHE A 138 11.82 11.11 1.59
CA PHE A 138 11.15 12.21 0.91
C PHE A 138 12.11 13.23 0.31
N ASP A 139 13.24 13.52 0.95
CA ASP A 139 14.22 14.47 0.41
C ASP A 139 14.72 14.01 -0.97
N GLU A 140 14.99 12.72 -1.13
CA GLU A 140 15.29 12.15 -2.45
C GLU A 140 14.08 12.19 -3.39
N ALA A 141 12.86 11.89 -2.92
CA ALA A 141 11.66 11.99 -3.75
C ALA A 141 11.44 13.41 -4.30
N TRP A 142 11.57 14.45 -3.46
CA TRP A 142 11.41 15.84 -3.86
C TRP A 142 12.51 16.33 -4.79
N LYS A 143 13.74 15.84 -4.59
CA LYS A 143 14.90 16.17 -5.44
C LYS A 143 14.72 15.72 -6.89
N ILE A 144 14.03 14.59 -7.11
CA ILE A 144 13.74 14.07 -8.46
C ILE A 144 12.35 14.44 -8.98
N GLN A 145 11.59 15.26 -8.22
CA GLN A 145 10.28 15.75 -8.65
C GLN A 145 10.45 16.70 -9.85
N ARG A 146 9.67 16.45 -10.90
CA ARG A 146 9.67 17.26 -12.13
C ARG A 146 9.04 18.63 -11.88
N ASP A 147 9.20 19.54 -12.84
CA ASP A 147 8.64 20.89 -12.74
C ASP A 147 7.12 20.92 -12.81
N ASP A 148 6.51 19.99 -13.56
CA ASP A 148 5.07 19.80 -13.59
C ASP A 148 4.49 19.21 -12.30
N GLY A 149 5.36 18.73 -11.39
CA GLY A 149 5.01 18.11 -10.10
C GLY A 149 4.98 16.59 -10.09
N SER A 150 5.10 15.93 -11.24
CA SER A 150 5.14 14.48 -11.37
C SER A 150 6.54 13.89 -11.17
N TRP A 151 6.66 12.59 -11.41
CA TRP A 151 7.91 11.84 -11.47
C TRP A 151 7.97 11.06 -12.78
N ASP A 152 9.15 10.57 -13.16
CA ASP A 152 9.24 9.56 -14.22
C ASP A 152 8.68 8.23 -13.70
N TRP A 153 7.35 8.09 -13.79
CA TRP A 153 6.61 6.96 -13.23
C TRP A 153 6.61 5.77 -14.18
N LEU A 154 6.64 4.57 -13.60
CA LEU A 154 6.53 3.34 -14.37
C LEU A 154 5.10 3.19 -14.94
N LYS A 155 4.98 3.21 -16.27
CA LYS A 155 3.71 3.10 -17.01
C LYS A 155 3.68 1.89 -17.92
N CYS A 156 3.99 0.71 -17.37
CA CYS A 156 4.09 -0.55 -18.10
C CYS A 156 2.72 -1.24 -18.34
N GLY A 157 1.61 -0.55 -18.05
CA GLY A 157 0.25 -1.08 -18.19
C GLY A 157 -0.16 -2.01 -17.05
N TRP A 158 0.56 -2.00 -15.94
CA TRP A 158 0.25 -2.82 -14.76
C TRP A 158 -0.69 -2.04 -13.83
N GLY A 159 -1.94 -1.93 -14.29
CA GLY A 159 -3.00 -1.28 -13.53
C GLY A 159 -3.24 -1.97 -12.17
N PRO A 160 -3.54 -1.20 -11.11
CA PRO A 160 -3.72 0.25 -11.12
C PRO A 160 -2.43 1.08 -10.92
N PHE A 161 -1.43 0.52 -10.25
CA PHE A 161 -0.36 1.32 -9.64
C PHE A 161 0.70 1.83 -10.62
N GLU A 162 0.90 1.14 -11.73
CA GLU A 162 1.96 1.40 -12.71
C GLU A 162 1.34 1.64 -14.09
N SER A 163 0.38 2.56 -14.11
CA SER A 163 -0.42 2.89 -15.30
C SER A 163 -0.47 4.38 -15.65
N ASP A 164 -0.28 5.27 -14.67
CA ASP A 164 -0.29 6.72 -14.85
C ASP A 164 0.56 7.43 -13.78
N ASP A 165 0.88 8.72 -13.99
CA ASP A 165 1.57 9.54 -12.99
C ASP A 165 0.62 9.99 -11.86
N HIS A 166 -0.69 9.99 -12.12
CA HIS A 166 -1.71 10.49 -11.19
C HIS A 166 -1.68 9.69 -9.88
N TYR A 167 -1.45 8.37 -9.94
CA TYR A 167 -1.28 7.53 -8.76
C TYR A 167 -0.12 8.00 -7.88
N GLY A 168 1.09 8.15 -8.46
CA GLY A 168 2.28 8.58 -7.72
C GLY A 168 2.14 9.98 -7.11
N VAL A 169 1.59 10.91 -7.89
CA VAL A 169 1.31 12.29 -7.45
C VAL A 169 0.33 12.31 -6.28
N THR A 170 -0.78 11.59 -6.40
CA THR A 170 -1.82 11.57 -5.36
C THR A 170 -1.32 10.86 -4.11
N LEU A 171 -0.60 9.74 -4.25
CA LEU A 171 -0.03 8.99 -3.13
C LEU A 171 0.97 9.85 -2.33
N ALA A 172 1.88 10.55 -3.02
CA ALA A 172 2.84 11.44 -2.37
C ALA A 172 2.15 12.59 -1.63
N ALA A 173 1.09 13.18 -2.22
CA ALA A 173 0.32 14.24 -1.58
C ALA A 173 -0.37 13.74 -0.29
N ILE A 174 -0.99 12.55 -0.34
CA ILE A 174 -1.59 11.91 0.84
C ILE A 174 -0.52 11.69 1.91
N ALA A 175 0.59 11.03 1.55
CA ALA A 175 1.57 10.59 2.53
C ALA A 175 2.33 11.74 3.19
N ALA A 176 2.79 12.73 2.41
CA ALA A 176 3.48 13.91 2.94
C ALA A 176 2.57 14.73 3.85
N SER A 177 1.26 14.72 3.60
CA SER A 177 0.27 15.42 4.43
C SER A 177 -0.10 14.67 5.71
N LYS A 178 0.02 13.34 5.72
CA LYS A 178 -0.15 12.51 6.93
C LYS A 178 1.12 12.40 7.77
N ALA A 179 2.28 12.69 7.19
CA ALA A 179 3.57 12.64 7.87
C ALA A 179 3.56 13.52 9.15
N PRO A 180 3.94 12.97 10.33
CA PRO A 180 3.85 13.69 11.60
C PRO A 180 4.74 14.93 11.70
N GLY A 181 4.50 15.74 12.74
CA GLY A 181 5.38 16.87 13.08
C GLY A 181 5.28 18.05 12.12
N ASN A 182 4.10 18.29 11.54
CA ASN A 182 3.87 19.35 10.55
C ASN A 182 4.78 19.26 9.33
N TYR A 183 5.18 18.05 8.93
CA TYR A 183 6.12 17.83 7.83
C TYR A 183 5.72 18.55 6.54
N ALA A 184 4.44 18.52 6.18
CA ALA A 184 3.90 19.20 5.01
C ALA A 184 4.15 20.72 4.96
N GLN A 185 4.45 21.35 6.10
CA GLN A 185 4.74 22.79 6.21
C GLN A 185 6.24 23.11 6.12
N THR A 186 7.10 22.09 6.10
CA THR A 186 8.55 22.28 5.91
C THR A 186 8.83 22.80 4.50
N GLY A 187 9.91 23.58 4.31
CA GLY A 187 10.15 24.30 3.05
C GLY A 187 10.13 23.40 1.81
N GLN A 188 10.86 22.28 1.84
CA GLN A 188 10.93 21.35 0.71
C GLN A 188 9.61 20.61 0.47
N ALA A 189 8.97 20.11 1.53
CA ALA A 189 7.68 19.42 1.40
C ALA A 189 6.56 20.35 0.93
N ALA A 190 6.50 21.58 1.45
CA ALA A 190 5.51 22.57 1.04
C ALA A 190 5.67 22.97 -0.44
N ALA A 191 6.92 23.16 -0.89
CA ALA A 191 7.21 23.43 -2.30
C ALA A 191 6.83 22.24 -3.19
N GLY A 192 7.14 21.01 -2.77
CA GLY A 192 6.77 19.79 -3.49
C GLY A 192 5.25 19.62 -3.58
N LEU A 193 4.53 19.79 -2.46
CA LEU A 193 3.07 19.75 -2.39
C LEU A 193 2.41 20.82 -3.27
N ALA A 194 3.00 22.03 -3.38
CA ALA A 194 2.50 23.06 -4.27
C ALA A 194 2.57 22.61 -5.74
N LYS A 195 3.67 21.97 -6.17
CA LYS A 195 3.80 21.37 -7.49
C LYS A 195 2.79 20.23 -7.71
N LEU A 196 2.64 19.32 -6.74
CA LEU A 196 1.64 18.24 -6.81
C LEU A 196 0.21 18.79 -6.97
N ARG A 197 -0.13 19.86 -6.25
CA ARG A 197 -1.43 20.52 -6.38
C ARG A 197 -1.63 21.12 -7.77
N SER A 198 -0.59 21.71 -8.34
CA SER A 198 -0.64 22.23 -9.71
C SER A 198 -0.84 21.11 -10.72
N TYR A 199 -0.11 20.00 -10.56
CA TYR A 199 -0.27 18.81 -11.40
C TYR A 199 -1.72 18.33 -11.43
N LEU A 200 -2.33 18.11 -10.25
CA LEU A 200 -3.68 17.55 -10.12
C LEU A 200 -4.77 18.49 -10.66
N LYS A 201 -4.52 19.81 -10.66
CA LYS A 201 -5.42 20.78 -11.32
C LYS A 201 -5.35 20.70 -12.84
N ASN A 202 -4.15 20.49 -13.38
CA ASN A 202 -3.91 20.45 -14.82
C ASN A 202 -4.18 19.07 -15.44
N ASN A 203 -4.23 18.02 -14.61
CA ASN A 203 -4.48 16.64 -14.99
C ASN A 203 -5.62 16.09 -14.12
N PRO A 204 -6.87 16.48 -14.40
CA PRO A 204 -8.02 16.07 -13.59
C PRO A 204 -8.22 14.55 -13.64
N ALA A 205 -8.81 13.98 -12.59
CA ALA A 205 -9.08 12.55 -12.52
C ALA A 205 -10.11 12.10 -13.57
N GLU A 206 -9.72 11.18 -14.45
CA GLU A 206 -10.53 10.73 -15.59
C GLU A 206 -11.16 9.36 -15.33
N ILE A 207 -10.35 8.40 -14.88
CA ILE A 207 -10.79 7.03 -14.61
C ILE A 207 -11.27 6.87 -13.15
N PRO A 208 -12.15 5.89 -12.86
CA PRO A 208 -12.67 5.70 -11.51
C PRO A 208 -11.59 5.47 -10.44
N HIS A 209 -10.46 4.83 -10.79
CA HIS A 209 -9.35 4.62 -9.86
C HIS A 209 -8.71 5.94 -9.41
N GLN A 210 -8.44 6.86 -10.34
CA GLN A 210 -7.91 8.19 -10.03
C GLN A 210 -8.90 8.98 -9.16
N LYS A 211 -10.20 8.90 -9.48
CA LYS A 211 -11.27 9.54 -8.69
C LYS A 211 -11.31 8.99 -7.27
N ALA A 212 -11.20 7.67 -7.10
CA ALA A 212 -11.11 7.05 -5.78
C ALA A 212 -9.85 7.49 -5.01
N MET A 213 -8.69 7.61 -5.67
CA MET A 213 -7.49 8.18 -5.06
C MET A 213 -7.70 9.64 -4.61
N MET A 214 -8.37 10.46 -5.41
CA MET A 214 -8.69 11.84 -5.04
C MET A 214 -9.70 11.93 -3.88
N LEU A 215 -10.67 11.02 -3.81
CA LEU A 215 -11.58 10.91 -2.66
C LEU A 215 -10.84 10.50 -1.37
N TRP A 216 -9.82 9.64 -1.47
CA TRP A 216 -8.91 9.40 -0.34
C TRP A 216 -8.13 10.67 0.03
N LEU A 217 -7.58 11.38 -0.97
CA LEU A 217 -6.87 12.64 -0.75
C LEU A 217 -7.73 13.70 -0.04
N GLU A 218 -9.01 13.83 -0.41
CA GLU A 218 -9.94 14.80 0.20
C GLU A 218 -10.07 14.60 1.71
N GLY A 219 -10.09 13.35 2.19
CA GLY A 219 -10.12 13.03 3.61
C GLY A 219 -8.85 13.40 4.38
N VAL A 220 -7.77 13.79 3.69
CA VAL A 220 -6.49 14.22 4.29
C VAL A 220 -6.23 15.70 4.06
N LEU A 221 -6.51 16.19 2.86
CA LEU A 221 -6.36 17.58 2.44
C LEU A 221 -7.73 18.13 2.00
N PRO A 222 -8.58 18.54 2.97
CA PRO A 222 -9.83 19.21 2.64
C PRO A 222 -9.59 20.41 1.72
N LYS A 223 -10.49 20.64 0.75
CA LYS A 223 -10.42 21.70 -0.27
C LYS A 223 -9.49 21.45 -1.46
N TRP A 224 -8.78 20.32 -1.52
CA TRP A 224 -8.07 19.92 -2.76
C TRP A 224 -9.01 19.33 -3.79
N VAL A 225 -10.10 18.71 -3.33
CA VAL A 225 -11.25 18.31 -4.13
C VAL A 225 -12.39 19.27 -3.80
N ASN A 226 -13.05 19.82 -4.81
CA ASN A 226 -14.24 20.65 -4.60
C ASN A 226 -15.47 19.77 -4.30
N HIS A 227 -16.49 20.39 -3.70
CA HIS A 227 -17.68 19.67 -3.25
C HIS A 227 -18.39 18.90 -4.37
N ASP A 228 -18.52 19.53 -5.54
CA ASP A 228 -19.28 18.97 -6.67
C ASP A 228 -18.55 17.79 -7.30
N ASP A 229 -17.23 17.88 -7.48
CA ASP A 229 -16.38 16.77 -7.92
C ASP A 229 -16.45 15.61 -6.94
N ARG A 230 -16.37 15.89 -5.63
CA ARG A 230 -16.50 14.86 -4.59
C ARG A 230 -17.82 14.10 -4.74
N GLN A 231 -18.95 14.81 -4.84
CA GLN A 231 -20.26 14.19 -4.97
C GLN A 231 -20.37 13.39 -6.28
N ARG A 232 -19.97 13.96 -7.41
CA ARG A 232 -20.01 13.27 -8.73
C ARG A 232 -19.16 12.00 -8.73
N TRP A 233 -17.96 12.06 -8.17
CA TRP A 233 -17.07 10.89 -8.10
C TRP A 233 -17.58 9.82 -7.14
N GLN A 234 -18.21 10.21 -6.02
CA GLN A 234 -18.91 9.27 -5.14
C GLN A 234 -20.04 8.56 -5.89
N GLU A 235 -20.89 9.31 -6.59
CA GLU A 235 -22.00 8.76 -7.38
C GLU A 235 -21.50 7.81 -8.49
N GLU A 236 -20.43 8.18 -9.20
CA GLU A 236 -19.82 7.34 -10.23
C GLU A 236 -19.32 6.01 -9.65
N LEU A 237 -18.55 6.05 -8.55
CA LEU A 237 -18.07 4.84 -7.90
C LEU A 237 -19.22 3.99 -7.36
N LEU A 238 -20.26 4.59 -6.79
CA LEU A 238 -21.46 3.88 -6.35
C LEU A 238 -22.16 3.19 -7.53
N GLY A 239 -22.20 3.82 -8.71
CA GLY A 239 -22.75 3.27 -9.93
C GLY A 239 -22.00 2.06 -10.49
N LEU A 240 -20.74 1.85 -10.10
CA LEU A 240 -19.94 0.68 -10.48
C LEU A 240 -20.17 -0.55 -9.57
N GLN A 241 -20.99 -0.43 -8.52
CA GLN A 241 -21.24 -1.54 -7.61
C GLN A 241 -21.99 -2.68 -8.31
N LEU A 242 -21.46 -3.89 -8.24
CA LEU A 242 -22.03 -5.07 -8.87
C LEU A 242 -23.23 -5.63 -8.09
N PRO A 243 -24.05 -6.51 -8.68
CA PRO A 243 -25.23 -7.10 -8.01
C PRO A 243 -24.90 -7.87 -6.72
N ASP A 244 -23.71 -8.46 -6.62
CA ASP A 244 -23.23 -9.15 -5.41
C ASP A 244 -22.80 -8.20 -4.28
N GLY A 245 -22.73 -6.89 -4.56
CA GLY A 245 -22.36 -5.84 -3.61
C GLY A 245 -20.90 -5.45 -3.63
N GLY A 246 -20.05 -6.11 -4.41
CA GLY A 246 -18.64 -5.76 -4.55
C GLY A 246 -18.35 -4.84 -5.75
N TRP A 247 -17.07 -4.59 -5.98
CA TRP A 247 -16.54 -3.85 -7.13
C TRP A 247 -15.44 -4.67 -7.81
N ALA A 248 -15.39 -4.60 -9.13
CA ALA A 248 -14.32 -5.20 -9.93
C ALA A 248 -13.14 -4.24 -10.03
N THR A 249 -11.92 -4.69 -9.74
CA THR A 249 -10.71 -3.86 -9.97
C THR A 249 -10.64 -3.40 -11.41
N ALA A 250 -10.90 -4.31 -12.35
CA ALA A 250 -10.82 -4.01 -13.77
C ALA A 250 -11.86 -2.99 -14.26
N GLY A 251 -12.93 -2.73 -13.48
CA GLY A 251 -13.89 -1.66 -13.74
C GLY A 251 -13.43 -0.28 -13.30
N LEU A 252 -12.26 -0.17 -12.64
CA LEU A 252 -11.73 1.11 -12.14
C LEU A 252 -10.81 1.82 -13.13
N GLY A 253 -10.51 1.21 -14.27
CA GLY A 253 -9.66 1.79 -15.30
C GLY A 253 -9.94 1.18 -16.66
N ASP A 254 -9.30 1.72 -17.68
CA ASP A 254 -9.39 1.28 -19.08
C ASP A 254 -8.23 0.36 -19.50
N TRP A 255 -7.51 -0.20 -18.51
CA TRP A 255 -6.31 -1.01 -18.68
C TRP A 255 -6.53 -2.19 -19.62
N LYS A 256 -5.56 -2.42 -20.52
CA LYS A 256 -5.59 -3.52 -21.48
C LYS A 256 -4.76 -4.69 -20.97
N ARG A 257 -5.28 -5.90 -21.16
CA ARG A 257 -4.54 -7.13 -20.86
C ARG A 257 -3.45 -7.35 -21.90
N ASN A 258 -2.29 -7.83 -21.45
CA ASN A 258 -1.13 -8.08 -22.30
C ASN A 258 -1.36 -9.21 -23.33
N ASP A 259 -2.24 -10.14 -22.99
CA ASP A 259 -2.61 -11.28 -23.85
C ASP A 259 -3.76 -10.95 -24.82
N GLY A 260 -4.26 -9.71 -24.82
CA GLY A 260 -5.38 -9.26 -25.64
C GLY A 260 -6.76 -9.79 -25.19
N SER A 261 -6.84 -10.58 -24.13
CA SER A 261 -8.12 -11.06 -23.61
C SER A 261 -8.93 -9.94 -22.95
N ALA A 262 -10.23 -10.14 -22.80
CA ALA A 262 -11.11 -9.17 -22.17
C ALA A 262 -10.87 -9.06 -20.65
N GLN A 263 -11.07 -7.85 -20.12
CA GLN A 263 -11.17 -7.65 -18.68
C GLN A 263 -12.42 -8.32 -18.11
N THR A 264 -12.36 -8.69 -16.83
CA THR A 264 -13.53 -9.19 -16.09
C THR A 264 -14.16 -8.03 -15.35
N LEU A 265 -15.21 -7.44 -15.94
CA LEU A 265 -15.90 -6.27 -15.40
C LEU A 265 -17.11 -6.64 -14.53
N ASP A 266 -17.60 -7.87 -14.66
CA ASP A 266 -18.84 -8.38 -14.06
C ASP A 266 -18.62 -9.22 -12.79
N LYS A 267 -17.37 -9.31 -12.31
CA LYS A 267 -17.03 -10.03 -11.08
C LYS A 267 -16.27 -9.13 -10.13
N ALA A 268 -16.79 -8.99 -8.92
CA ALA A 268 -16.12 -8.26 -7.86
C ALA A 268 -14.87 -9.00 -7.39
N ASP A 269 -13.93 -8.23 -6.85
CA ASP A 269 -12.69 -8.77 -6.31
C ASP A 269 -12.22 -7.99 -5.07
N GLY A 270 -11.14 -8.49 -4.45
CA GLY A 270 -10.63 -7.97 -3.18
C GLY A 270 -10.18 -6.51 -3.25
N TYR A 271 -9.36 -6.17 -4.23
CA TYR A 271 -8.85 -4.80 -4.37
C TYR A 271 -9.94 -3.82 -4.77
N GLY A 272 -10.77 -4.14 -5.77
CA GLY A 272 -11.84 -3.26 -6.22
C GLY A 272 -12.80 -2.96 -5.07
N THR A 273 -13.27 -4.00 -4.39
CA THR A 273 -14.22 -3.84 -3.28
C THR A 273 -13.60 -3.12 -2.09
N GLY A 274 -12.42 -3.55 -1.64
CA GLY A 274 -11.75 -2.94 -0.48
C GLY A 274 -11.38 -1.47 -0.74
N PHE A 275 -10.77 -1.18 -1.89
CA PHE A 275 -10.29 0.17 -2.21
C PHE A 275 -11.44 1.17 -2.39
N VAL A 276 -12.51 0.80 -3.10
CA VAL A 276 -13.65 1.69 -3.32
C VAL A 276 -14.40 1.97 -2.01
N VAL A 277 -14.67 0.95 -1.20
CA VAL A 277 -15.31 1.15 0.11
C VAL A 277 -14.46 2.06 0.99
N PHE A 278 -13.15 1.82 1.03
CA PHE A 278 -12.21 2.67 1.77
C PHE A 278 -12.25 4.13 1.28
N ALA A 279 -12.10 4.38 -0.02
CA ALA A 279 -12.11 5.74 -0.58
C ALA A 279 -13.45 6.49 -0.35
N LEU A 280 -14.58 5.80 -0.50
CA LEU A 280 -15.90 6.35 -0.20
C LEU A 280 -16.03 6.71 1.30
N ARG A 281 -15.53 5.86 2.20
CA ARG A 281 -15.49 6.18 3.64
C ARG A 281 -14.60 7.37 3.95
N LYS A 282 -13.42 7.46 3.33
CA LYS A 282 -12.50 8.61 3.51
C LYS A 282 -13.10 9.93 3.06
N SER A 283 -13.97 9.91 2.06
CA SER A 283 -14.66 11.10 1.54
C SER A 283 -15.98 11.44 2.24
N GLY A 284 -16.28 10.78 3.36
CA GLY A 284 -17.39 11.16 4.24
C GLY A 284 -18.70 10.38 4.07
N LEU A 285 -18.80 9.39 3.17
CA LEU A 285 -19.99 8.52 3.13
C LEU A 285 -20.10 7.72 4.42
N ALA A 286 -21.25 7.75 5.09
CA ALA A 286 -21.47 7.01 6.33
C ALA A 286 -21.33 5.48 6.14
N SER A 287 -20.82 4.78 7.16
CA SER A 287 -20.74 3.31 7.17
C SER A 287 -22.11 2.63 7.07
N SER A 288 -23.18 3.34 7.43
CA SER A 288 -24.58 2.89 7.30
C SER A 288 -25.15 3.03 5.89
N HIS A 289 -24.44 3.67 4.96
CA HIS A 289 -24.89 3.79 3.56
C HIS A 289 -25.10 2.39 2.95
N SER A 290 -26.18 2.21 2.19
CA SER A 290 -26.59 0.89 1.69
C SER A 290 -25.49 0.21 0.86
N ALA A 291 -24.88 0.94 -0.06
CA ALA A 291 -23.78 0.43 -0.88
C ALA A 291 -22.55 0.04 -0.04
N ILE A 292 -22.21 0.81 1.00
CA ILE A 292 -21.09 0.49 1.90
C ILE A 292 -21.37 -0.81 2.66
N ARG A 293 -22.58 -0.97 3.22
CA ARG A 293 -22.97 -2.22 3.90
C ARG A 293 -22.94 -3.43 2.97
N ARG A 294 -23.35 -3.27 1.71
CA ARG A 294 -23.24 -4.33 0.69
C ARG A 294 -21.78 -4.69 0.40
N GLY A 295 -20.89 -3.71 0.27
CA GLY A 295 -19.45 -3.93 0.11
C GLY A 295 -18.81 -4.64 1.29
N ILE A 296 -19.13 -4.22 2.52
CA ILE A 296 -18.67 -4.90 3.74
C ILE A 296 -19.21 -6.33 3.82
N ASN A 297 -20.48 -6.56 3.47
CA ASN A 297 -21.04 -7.91 3.40
C ASN A 297 -20.33 -8.78 2.36
N TRP A 298 -19.98 -8.20 1.21
CA TRP A 298 -19.18 -8.89 0.19
C TRP A 298 -17.82 -9.30 0.78
N LEU A 299 -17.09 -8.38 1.43
CA LEU A 299 -15.81 -8.71 2.08
C LEU A 299 -15.97 -9.83 3.13
N LYS A 300 -17.00 -9.78 3.97
CA LYS A 300 -17.28 -10.80 4.99
C LYS A 300 -17.58 -12.19 4.42
N THR A 301 -18.07 -12.28 3.20
CA THR A 301 -18.50 -13.55 2.57
C THR A 301 -17.55 -14.06 1.48
N HIS A 302 -16.58 -13.25 1.02
CA HIS A 302 -15.67 -13.57 -0.08
C HIS A 302 -14.20 -13.66 0.32
N GLN A 303 -13.90 -13.80 1.62
CA GLN A 303 -12.56 -14.12 2.08
C GLN A 303 -12.21 -15.57 1.72
N ARG A 304 -10.98 -15.82 1.27
CA ARG A 304 -10.48 -17.19 1.04
C ARG A 304 -10.03 -17.85 2.34
N GLU A 305 -9.90 -19.18 2.37
CA GLU A 305 -9.49 -19.93 3.57
C GLU A 305 -8.14 -19.51 4.16
N SER A 306 -7.21 -19.04 3.31
CA SER A 306 -5.93 -18.47 3.69
C SER A 306 -5.99 -17.05 4.29
N GLY A 307 -7.16 -16.42 4.30
CA GLY A 307 -7.38 -15.07 4.84
C GLY A 307 -7.31 -13.93 3.82
N ARG A 308 -6.85 -14.19 2.60
CA ARG A 308 -6.77 -13.17 1.54
C ARG A 308 -8.12 -12.91 0.89
N TRP A 309 -8.24 -11.75 0.24
CA TRP A 309 -9.24 -11.54 -0.82
C TRP A 309 -8.54 -11.63 -2.17
N PHE A 310 -8.96 -12.61 -2.96
CA PHE A 310 -8.41 -12.80 -4.31
C PHE A 310 -8.72 -11.59 -5.19
N THR A 311 -7.72 -11.17 -5.98
CA THR A 311 -7.86 -10.13 -6.98
C THR A 311 -7.19 -10.58 -8.27
N ARG A 312 -7.98 -10.69 -9.34
CA ARG A 312 -7.45 -11.02 -10.67
C ARG A 312 -6.59 -9.85 -11.15
N SER A 313 -5.46 -10.14 -11.79
CA SER A 313 -4.57 -9.07 -12.26
C SER A 313 -5.19 -8.44 -13.51
N PRO A 314 -5.26 -7.10 -13.60
CA PRO A 314 -5.70 -6.41 -14.82
C PRO A 314 -4.73 -6.57 -15.99
N TYR A 315 -3.49 -7.03 -15.77
CA TYR A 315 -2.47 -7.14 -16.82
C TYR A 315 -2.45 -8.50 -17.52
N LYS A 316 -2.31 -9.59 -16.75
CA LYS A 316 -2.35 -10.97 -17.27
C LYS A 316 -2.62 -11.97 -16.15
N ASP A 317 -3.11 -13.15 -16.49
CA ASP A 317 -3.28 -14.21 -15.50
C ASP A 317 -1.93 -14.83 -15.11
N GLY A 318 -1.81 -15.23 -13.84
CA GLY A 318 -0.55 -15.72 -13.30
C GLY A 318 -0.47 -15.55 -11.80
N ARG A 319 0.42 -14.66 -11.33
CA ARG A 319 0.74 -14.57 -9.89
C ARG A 319 -0.28 -13.81 -9.05
N HIS A 320 -1.10 -12.95 -9.68
CA HIS A 320 -2.16 -12.18 -9.02
C HIS A 320 -1.70 -11.41 -7.76
N TYR A 321 -0.50 -10.83 -7.79
CA TYR A 321 0.11 -10.14 -6.64
C TYR A 321 -0.70 -8.97 -6.10
N ILE A 322 -1.56 -8.38 -6.92
CA ILE A 322 -2.52 -7.37 -6.49
C ILE A 322 -3.47 -7.87 -5.39
N SER A 323 -3.63 -9.19 -5.20
CA SER A 323 -4.37 -9.76 -4.05
C SER A 323 -3.75 -9.39 -2.70
N HIS A 324 -2.45 -9.08 -2.65
CA HIS A 324 -1.79 -8.61 -1.42
C HIS A 324 -2.34 -7.21 -1.04
N ALA A 325 -2.25 -6.24 -1.95
CA ALA A 325 -2.88 -4.93 -1.78
C ALA A 325 -4.40 -5.03 -1.61
N GLY A 326 -5.06 -5.94 -2.32
CA GLY A 326 -6.50 -6.16 -2.18
C GLY A 326 -6.88 -6.60 -0.78
N THR A 327 -6.09 -7.45 -0.15
CA THR A 327 -6.29 -7.85 1.26
C THR A 327 -6.02 -6.69 2.22
N VAL A 328 -4.98 -5.89 1.96
CA VAL A 328 -4.70 -4.68 2.73
C VAL A 328 -5.87 -3.69 2.68
N PHE A 329 -6.40 -3.40 1.49
CA PHE A 329 -7.52 -2.47 1.33
C PHE A 329 -8.84 -3.04 1.87
N ALA A 330 -9.05 -4.36 1.81
CA ALA A 330 -10.16 -5.00 2.50
C ALA A 330 -10.10 -4.77 4.02
N LEU A 331 -8.94 -4.93 4.64
CA LEU A 331 -8.72 -4.65 6.06
C LEU A 331 -8.95 -3.16 6.39
N LEU A 332 -8.43 -2.25 5.57
CA LEU A 332 -8.67 -0.80 5.70
C LEU A 332 -10.17 -0.45 5.62
N ALA A 333 -10.90 -1.04 4.67
CA ALA A 333 -12.34 -0.82 4.52
C ALA A 333 -13.13 -1.32 5.75
N LEU A 334 -12.80 -2.52 6.25
CA LEU A 334 -13.37 -3.07 7.47
C LEU A 334 -13.06 -2.16 8.68
N ALA A 335 -11.84 -1.65 8.79
CA ALA A 335 -11.44 -0.71 9.84
C ALA A 335 -12.27 0.58 9.83
N GLU A 336 -12.38 1.22 8.67
CA GLU A 336 -13.15 2.46 8.47
C GLU A 336 -14.66 2.28 8.72
N CYS A 337 -15.14 1.03 8.75
CA CYS A 337 -16.53 0.69 9.06
C CYS A 337 -16.73 0.12 10.48
N GLY A 338 -15.68 -0.06 11.26
CA GLY A 338 -15.76 -0.62 12.62
C GLY A 338 -15.98 -2.15 12.65
N GLU A 339 -15.53 -2.85 11.61
CA GLU A 339 -15.87 -4.25 11.30
C GLU A 339 -14.66 -5.21 11.41
N LEU A 340 -13.60 -4.81 12.12
CA LEU A 340 -12.42 -5.64 12.41
C LEU A 340 -12.60 -6.62 13.58
N LYS A 341 -13.81 -6.73 14.14
CA LYS A 341 -14.07 -7.53 15.35
C LYS A 341 -14.11 -9.03 15.08
#